data_AF-A0A7S2BUX0-F1
#
_entry.id   AF-A0A7S2BUX0-F1
#
_cell.length_a   1.000
_cell.length_b   1.000
_cell.length_c   1.000
_cell.angle_alpha   90.00
_cell.angle_beta   90.00
_cell.angle_gamma   90.00
#
_symmetry.space_group_name_H-M   'P 1'
#
loop_
_entity.id
_entity.type
_entity.pdbx_description
1 polymer ?
#
loop_
_entity_poly.entity_id
_entity_poly.type
_entity_poly.pdbx_seq_one_letter_code
_entity_poly.pdbx_strand_id
1 'polypeptide(L)'
;SYEMNLCQALVGGFPPLIFVELIAFDVVENAYHLWSMAQQRRREGDSEEPRAKQQYIVAILILREFIQVTVPMQFAVEYFLIREWRPEFNVSLCAATPEESDQALLLLLADIVVELLIGLITCGILYRGGFAPIAALRGLVATQLPHFMSMSLCAHAYFLAMMHSHAGMDMSFR
;
A
#
# COMPACT_ATOMS: atom_id res chain seq x y z
N SER A 1 6.32 -13.06 3.07
CA SER A 1 5.60 -13.76 1.98
C SER A 1 4.77 -12.84 1.10
N TYR A 2 4.18 -11.74 1.60
CA TYR A 2 3.48 -10.72 0.79
C TYR A 2 4.41 -9.96 -0.18
N GLU A 3 5.54 -9.45 0.31
CA GLU A 3 6.50 -8.68 -0.50
C GLU A 3 7.21 -9.54 -1.56
N MET A 4 7.40 -10.83 -1.30
CA MET A 4 8.01 -11.77 -2.26
C MET A 4 7.06 -12.11 -3.40
N ASN A 5 5.74 -12.23 -3.12
CA ASN A 5 4.73 -12.38 -4.17
C ASN A 5 4.58 -11.11 -5.02
N LEU A 6 4.69 -9.92 -4.41
CA LEU A 6 4.67 -8.66 -5.13
C LEU A 6 5.88 -8.55 -6.08
N CYS A 7 7.08 -8.88 -5.58
CA CYS A 7 8.31 -8.88 -6.35
C CYS A 7 8.27 -9.92 -7.48
N GLN A 8 7.74 -11.11 -7.23
CA GLN A 8 7.60 -12.17 -8.23
C GLN A 8 6.48 -11.87 -9.25
N ALA A 9 5.42 -11.15 -8.86
CA ALA A 9 4.36 -10.68 -9.75
C ALA A 9 4.80 -9.49 -10.63
N LEU A 10 5.66 -8.61 -10.13
CA LEU A 10 6.25 -7.51 -10.89
C LEU A 10 7.27 -7.99 -11.93
N VAL A 11 7.98 -9.08 -11.65
CA VAL A 11 9.02 -9.63 -12.54
C VAL A 11 8.47 -10.71 -13.48
N GLY A 12 7.40 -11.41 -13.09
CA GLY A 12 6.78 -12.50 -13.87
C GLY A 12 5.59 -12.10 -14.74
N GLY A 13 5.23 -10.82 -14.79
CA GLY A 13 3.99 -10.33 -15.38
C GLY A 13 2.83 -10.50 -14.40
N PHE A 14 2.28 -9.38 -13.92
CA PHE A 14 1.22 -9.36 -12.93
C PHE A 14 -0.04 -10.04 -13.51
N PRO A 15 -0.49 -11.20 -13.00
CA PRO A 15 -1.76 -11.78 -13.44
C PRO A 15 -2.88 -10.80 -13.05
N PRO A 16 -3.74 -10.36 -13.98
CA PRO A 16 -4.84 -9.42 -13.68
C PRO A 16 -5.76 -9.93 -12.57
N LEU A 17 -5.79 -11.25 -12.36
CA LEU A 17 -6.55 -11.90 -11.30
C LEU A 17 -6.10 -11.47 -9.90
N ILE A 18 -4.78 -11.39 -9.64
CA ILE A 18 -4.25 -11.00 -8.33
C ILE A 18 -4.61 -9.54 -8.04
N PHE A 19 -4.52 -8.68 -9.04
CA PHE A 19 -4.92 -7.28 -8.94
C PHE A 19 -6.41 -7.13 -8.57
N VAL A 20 -7.29 -7.86 -9.27
CA VAL A 20 -8.74 -7.85 -8.96
C VAL A 20 -9.02 -8.41 -7.57
N GLU A 21 -8.30 -9.46 -7.16
CA GLU A 21 -8.42 -10.04 -5.82
C GLU A 21 -8.03 -9.05 -4.72
N LEU A 22 -6.93 -8.32 -4.89
CA LEU A 22 -6.47 -7.29 -3.94
C LEU A 22 -7.50 -6.17 -3.77
N ILE A 23 -7.99 -5.61 -4.88
CA ILE A 23 -9.05 -4.59 -4.85
C ILE A 23 -10.32 -5.13 -4.18
N ALA A 24 -10.70 -6.37 -4.48
CA ALA A 24 -11.89 -6.97 -3.90
C ALA A 24 -11.77 -7.11 -2.37
N PHE A 25 -10.62 -7.57 -1.87
CA PHE A 25 -10.37 -7.65 -0.44
C PHE A 25 -10.41 -6.27 0.23
N ASP A 26 -9.79 -5.26 -0.36
CA ASP A 26 -9.76 -3.91 0.20
C ASP A 26 -11.16 -3.29 0.26
N VAL A 27 -11.96 -3.45 -0.80
CA VAL A 27 -13.36 -3.00 -0.82
C VAL A 27 -14.20 -3.72 0.23
N VAL A 28 -14.07 -5.04 0.36
CA VAL A 28 -14.85 -5.84 1.33
C VAL A 28 -14.51 -5.46 2.77
N GLU A 29 -13.22 -5.30 3.07
CA GLU A 29 -12.77 -4.98 4.42
C GLU A 29 -13.13 -3.53 4.80
N ASN A 30 -12.98 -2.59 3.88
CA ASN A 30 -13.45 -1.21 4.07
C ASN A 30 -14.96 -1.15 4.29
N ALA A 31 -15.74 -1.92 3.51
CA ALA A 31 -17.18 -2.04 3.70
C ALA A 31 -17.53 -2.65 5.07
N TYR A 32 -16.79 -3.67 5.51
CA TYR A 32 -17.00 -4.31 6.82
C TYR A 32 -16.75 -3.33 7.98
N HIS A 33 -15.66 -2.56 7.94
CA HIS A 33 -15.39 -1.58 8.99
C HIS A 33 -16.41 -0.44 9.02
N LEU A 34 -16.81 0.08 7.85
CA LEU A 34 -17.88 1.07 7.74
C LEU A 34 -19.21 0.54 8.26
N TRP A 35 -19.55 -0.71 7.93
CA TRP A 35 -20.76 -1.37 8.43
C TRP A 35 -20.72 -1.61 9.93
N SER A 36 -19.60 -2.10 10.46
CA SER A 36 -19.38 -2.32 11.89
C SER A 36 -19.55 -1.02 12.68
N MET A 37 -18.99 0.09 12.19
CA MET A 37 -19.19 1.42 12.77
C MET A 37 -20.66 1.87 12.71
N ALA A 38 -21.32 1.68 11.56
CA ALA A 38 -22.73 2.04 11.39
C ALA A 38 -23.63 1.22 12.35
N GLN A 39 -23.30 -0.05 12.59
CA GLN A 39 -24.03 -0.90 13.51
C GLN A 39 -23.78 -0.54 14.97
N GLN A 40 -22.55 -0.20 15.35
CA GLN A 40 -22.24 0.31 16.70
C GLN A 40 -23.03 1.59 16.98
N ARG A 41 -23.04 2.54 16.04
CA ARG A 41 -23.82 3.78 16.16
C ARG A 41 -25.34 3.56 16.30
N ARG A 42 -25.88 2.47 15.73
CA ARG A 42 -27.30 2.10 15.88
C ARG A 42 -27.62 1.43 17.22
N ARG A 43 -26.67 0.69 17.80
CA ARG A 43 -26.85 -0.05 19.05
C ARG A 43 -26.63 0.81 20.29
N GLU A 44 -25.73 1.78 20.20
CA GLU A 44 -25.31 2.60 21.34
C GLU A 44 -25.92 4.00 21.20
N GLY A 45 -27.13 4.16 21.73
CA GLY A 45 -27.69 5.49 21.98
C GLY A 45 -26.89 6.19 23.08
N ASP A 46 -26.30 7.34 22.74
CA ASP A 46 -25.78 8.42 23.61
C ASP A 46 -24.78 8.11 24.75
N SER A 47 -24.23 6.91 24.85
CA SER A 47 -23.13 6.61 25.79
C SER A 47 -21.79 7.23 25.32
N GLU A 48 -20.92 7.70 26.24
CA GLU A 48 -19.61 8.29 25.92
C GLU A 48 -18.49 7.27 25.62
N GLU A 49 -18.48 6.10 26.27
CA GLU A 49 -17.53 4.99 25.99
C GLU A 49 -17.39 4.57 24.52
N PRO A 50 -18.45 4.50 23.68
CA PRO A 50 -18.32 4.06 22.30
C PRO A 50 -17.57 5.03 21.39
N ARG A 51 -17.39 6.30 21.77
CA ARG A 51 -16.65 7.27 20.95
C ARG A 51 -15.18 6.92 20.81
N ALA A 52 -14.54 6.43 21.86
CA ALA A 52 -13.12 6.05 21.81
C ALA A 52 -12.88 4.86 20.88
N LYS A 53 -13.77 3.85 20.91
CA LYS A 53 -13.70 2.69 20.00
C LYS A 53 -13.95 3.09 18.54
N GLN A 54 -14.90 3.99 18.29
CA GLN A 54 -15.16 4.51 16.95
C GLN A 54 -13.95 5.30 16.43
N GLN A 55 -13.35 6.17 17.24
CA GLN A 55 -12.14 6.91 16.88
C GLN A 55 -10.96 5.99 16.55
N TYR A 56 -10.82 4.88 17.30
CA TYR A 56 -9.80 3.87 17.02
C TYR A 56 -10.03 3.18 15.67
N ILE A 57 -11.26 2.78 15.35
CA ILE A 57 -11.58 2.16 14.04
C ILE A 57 -11.32 3.15 12.90
N VAL A 58 -11.72 4.41 13.07
CA VAL A 58 -11.46 5.47 12.09
C VAL A 58 -9.96 5.69 11.90
N ALA A 59 -9.17 5.71 12.97
CA ALA A 59 -7.72 5.86 12.90
C ALA A 59 -7.05 4.68 12.17
N ILE A 60 -7.48 3.44 12.43
CA ILE A 60 -6.98 2.26 11.72
C ILE A 60 -7.31 2.33 10.23
N LEU A 61 -8.56 2.63 9.88
CA LEU A 61 -8.99 2.75 8.49
C LEU A 61 -8.14 3.77 7.73
N ILE A 62 -7.99 4.96 8.29
CA ILE A 62 -7.23 6.04 7.67
C ILE A 62 -5.74 5.68 7.55
N LEU A 63 -5.17 5.03 8.57
CA LEU A 63 -3.79 4.57 8.53
C LEU A 63 -3.58 3.53 7.43
N ARG A 64 -4.52 2.60 7.29
CA ARG A 64 -4.48 1.56 6.27
C ARG A 64 -4.52 2.15 4.86
N GLU A 65 -5.49 3.01 4.58
CA GLU A 65 -5.63 3.70 3.29
C GLU A 65 -4.36 4.50 2.96
N PHE A 66 -3.77 5.14 3.96
CA PHE A 66 -2.49 5.83 3.80
C PHE A 66 -1.33 4.89 3.44
N ILE A 67 -1.26 3.72 4.08
CA ILE A 67 -0.24 2.70 3.81
C ILE A 67 -0.41 2.10 2.40
N GLN A 68 -1.65 1.78 2.02
CA GLN A 68 -2.00 1.22 0.71
C GLN A 68 -1.61 2.14 -0.44
N VAL A 69 -1.67 3.46 -0.26
CA VAL A 69 -1.17 4.41 -1.27
C VAL A 69 0.34 4.57 -1.20
N THR A 70 0.91 4.66 0.01
CA THR A 70 2.32 5.01 0.20
C THR A 70 3.28 3.89 -0.24
N VAL A 71 2.95 2.63 0.04
CA VAL A 71 3.79 1.47 -0.29
C VAL A 71 4.01 1.30 -1.81
N PRO A 72 2.97 1.21 -2.66
CA PRO A 72 3.16 1.10 -4.10
C PRO A 72 3.78 2.37 -4.70
N MET A 73 3.50 3.55 -4.13
CA MET A 73 4.17 4.79 -4.54
C MET A 73 5.68 4.74 -4.28
N GLN A 74 6.11 4.28 -3.10
CA GLN A 74 7.52 4.09 -2.79
C GLN A 74 8.17 3.11 -3.77
N PHE A 75 7.50 1.97 -3.99
CA PHE A 75 7.97 0.98 -4.94
C PHE A 75 8.07 1.52 -6.38
N ALA A 76 7.12 2.35 -6.81
CA ALA A 76 7.14 2.99 -8.13
C ALA A 76 8.35 3.91 -8.30
N VAL A 77 8.64 4.70 -7.26
CA VAL A 77 9.80 5.60 -7.24
C VAL A 77 11.09 4.80 -7.28
N GLU A 78 11.22 3.74 -6.48
CA GLU A 78 12.40 2.88 -6.50
C GLU A 78 12.60 2.21 -7.85
N TYR A 79 11.55 1.62 -8.40
CA TYR A 79 11.59 0.97 -9.70
C TYR A 79 12.02 1.93 -10.81
N PHE A 80 11.48 3.16 -10.80
CA PHE A 80 11.84 4.23 -11.72
C PHE A 80 13.30 4.66 -11.56
N LEU A 81 13.77 4.86 -10.33
CA LEU A 81 15.16 5.25 -10.05
C LEU A 81 16.16 4.18 -10.48
N ILE A 82 15.87 2.90 -10.23
CA ILE A 82 16.74 1.79 -10.64
C ILE A 82 16.82 1.71 -12.17
N ARG A 83 15.68 1.88 -12.86
CA ARG A 83 15.62 1.90 -14.33
C ARG A 83 16.45 3.03 -14.93
N GLU A 84 16.41 4.23 -14.36
CA GLU A 84 17.08 5.42 -14.91
C GLU A 84 18.57 5.48 -14.58
N TRP A 85 18.98 5.10 -13.35
CA TRP A 85 20.37 5.27 -12.92
C TRP A 85 21.29 4.15 -13.38
N ARG A 86 20.94 2.88 -13.14
CA ARG A 86 21.78 1.72 -13.47
C ARG A 86 20.94 0.44 -13.61
N PRO A 87 20.29 0.21 -14.76
CA PRO A 87 19.49 -1.00 -14.98
C PRO A 87 20.32 -2.29 -14.89
N GLU A 88 21.62 -2.21 -15.22
CA GLU A 88 22.58 -3.32 -15.27
C GLU A 88 22.74 -4.09 -13.94
N PHE A 89 22.48 -3.46 -12.79
CA PHE A 89 22.61 -4.11 -11.48
C PHE A 89 21.36 -4.87 -11.03
N ASN A 90 20.30 -4.85 -11.83
CA ASN A 90 19.04 -5.51 -11.49
C ASN A 90 18.71 -6.56 -12.54
N VAL A 91 19.04 -7.82 -12.24
CA VAL A 91 18.78 -9.00 -13.09
C VAL A 91 17.31 -9.09 -13.48
N SER A 92 16.37 -8.69 -12.61
CA SER A 92 14.94 -8.69 -12.93
C SER A 92 14.56 -7.65 -13.99
N LEU A 93 15.18 -6.47 -13.96
CA LEU A 93 15.02 -5.43 -14.99
C LEU A 93 15.78 -5.77 -16.27
N CYS A 94 16.93 -6.44 -16.16
CA CYS A 94 17.71 -6.92 -17.32
C CYS A 94 17.07 -8.13 -18.02
N ALA A 95 16.32 -8.96 -17.28
CA ALA A 95 15.59 -10.10 -17.82
C ALA A 95 14.22 -9.71 -18.41
N ALA A 96 13.63 -8.61 -17.93
CA ALA A 96 12.38 -8.08 -18.44
C ALA A 96 12.59 -7.35 -19.77
N THR A 97 11.67 -7.55 -20.70
CA THR A 97 11.60 -6.74 -21.90
C THR A 97 11.13 -5.31 -21.56
N PRO A 98 11.46 -4.31 -22.39
CA PRO A 98 11.01 -2.92 -22.16
C PRO A 98 9.48 -2.81 -22.04
N GLU A 99 8.74 -3.62 -22.81
CA GLU A 99 7.28 -3.67 -22.79
C GLU A 99 6.72 -4.21 -21.46
N GLU A 100 7.34 -5.25 -20.91
CA GLU A 100 6.97 -5.80 -19.59
C GLU A 100 7.25 -4.80 -18.46
N SER A 101 8.36 -4.04 -18.56
CA SER A 101 8.69 -2.98 -17.61
C SER A 101 7.68 -1.83 -17.64
N ASP A 102 7.26 -1.40 -18.83
CA ASP A 102 6.25 -0.35 -19.00
C ASP A 102 4.86 -0.83 -18.51
N GLN A 103 4.50 -2.09 -18.77
CA GLN A 103 3.26 -2.67 -18.26
C GLN A 103 3.24 -2.76 -16.73
N ALA A 104 4.35 -3.19 -16.11
CA ALA A 104 4.48 -3.23 -14.65
C ALA A 104 4.31 -1.83 -14.03
N LEU A 105 4.95 -0.81 -14.61
CA LEU A 105 4.82 0.57 -14.13
C LEU A 105 3.39 1.10 -14.29
N LEU A 106 2.73 0.78 -15.41
CA LEU A 106 1.36 1.19 -15.70
C LEU A 106 0.36 0.55 -14.73
N LEU A 107 0.54 -0.74 -14.40
CA LEU A 107 -0.28 -1.45 -13.43
C LEU A 107 -0.11 -0.89 -12.02
N LEU A 108 1.14 -0.59 -11.62
CA LEU A 108 1.43 0.02 -10.33
C LEU A 108 0.84 1.44 -10.22
N LEU A 109 0.88 2.21 -11.30
CA LEU A 109 0.22 3.51 -11.35
C LEU A 109 -1.31 3.37 -11.25
N ALA A 110 -1.89 2.38 -11.93
CA ALA A 110 -3.31 2.09 -11.85
C ALA A 110 -3.73 1.70 -10.42
N ASP A 111 -2.94 0.87 -9.74
CA ASP A 111 -3.12 0.50 -8.33
C ASP A 111 -3.15 1.74 -7.42
N ILE A 112 -2.14 2.62 -7.52
CA ILE A 112 -2.08 3.88 -6.77
C ILE A 112 -3.34 4.73 -7.00
N VAL A 113 -3.82 4.81 -8.24
CA VAL A 113 -5.03 5.58 -8.57
C VAL A 113 -6.28 4.95 -7.96
N VAL A 114 -6.43 3.62 -8.04
CA VAL A 114 -7.57 2.91 -7.45
C VAL A 114 -7.58 3.06 -5.94
N GLU A 115 -6.46 2.83 -5.28
CA GLU A 115 -6.33 2.99 -3.82
C GLU A 115 -6.60 4.44 -3.40
N LEU A 116 -6.11 5.43 -4.15
CA LEU A 116 -6.42 6.83 -3.88
C LEU A 116 -7.93 7.12 -4.00
N LEU A 117 -8.61 6.55 -4.99
CA LEU A 117 -10.06 6.71 -5.16
C LEU A 117 -10.82 6.05 -4.00
N ILE A 118 -10.43 4.84 -3.59
CA ILE A 118 -11.01 4.13 -2.45
C ILE A 118 -10.82 4.97 -1.18
N GLY A 119 -9.60 5.44 -0.90
CA GLY A 119 -9.30 6.28 0.25
C GLY A 119 -10.08 7.60 0.26
N LEU A 120 -10.30 8.24 -0.90
CA LEU A 120 -11.14 9.43 -1.02
C LEU A 120 -12.62 9.12 -0.74
N ILE A 121 -13.14 7.99 -1.21
CA ILE A 121 -14.50 7.54 -0.93
C ILE A 121 -14.66 7.24 0.57
N THR A 122 -13.73 6.48 1.17
CA THR A 122 -13.71 6.18 2.60
C THR A 122 -13.69 7.47 3.43
N CYS A 123 -12.82 8.43 3.09
CA CYS A 123 -12.78 9.74 3.73
C CYS A 123 -14.10 10.52 3.58
N GLY A 124 -14.72 10.48 2.40
CA GLY A 124 -16.00 11.13 2.14
C GLY A 124 -17.15 10.54 2.98
N ILE A 125 -17.19 9.22 3.12
CA ILE A 125 -18.18 8.51 3.96
C ILE A 125 -17.96 8.85 5.43
N LEU A 126 -16.71 8.83 5.92
CA LEU A 126 -16.35 9.20 7.28
C LEU A 126 -16.69 10.66 7.60
N TYR A 127 -16.44 11.57 6.66
CA TYR A 127 -16.77 12.98 6.80
C TYR A 127 -18.27 13.19 6.92
N ARG A 128 -19.08 12.53 6.09
CA ARG A 128 -20.55 12.51 6.24
C ARG A 128 -21.01 11.90 7.56
N GLY A 129 -20.22 10.99 8.14
CA GLY A 129 -20.45 10.42 9.46
C GLY A 129 -20.24 11.40 10.62
N GLY A 130 -19.65 12.58 10.37
CA GLY A 130 -19.29 13.58 11.39
C GLY A 130 -17.84 13.45 11.89
N PHE A 131 -17.02 12.60 11.27
CA PHE A 131 -15.61 12.46 11.60
C PHE A 131 -14.75 13.43 10.78
N ALA A 132 -13.57 13.77 11.30
CA ALA A 132 -12.59 14.60 10.59
C ALA A 132 -11.38 13.74 10.17
N PRO A 133 -11.52 12.90 9.11
CA PRO A 133 -10.50 11.90 8.77
C PRO A 133 -9.15 12.53 8.41
N ILE A 134 -9.14 13.66 7.69
CA ILE A 134 -7.90 14.36 7.33
C ILE A 134 -7.19 14.91 8.57
N ALA A 135 -7.93 15.40 9.57
CA ALA A 135 -7.35 15.88 10.82
C ALA A 135 -6.75 14.73 11.65
N ALA A 136 -7.44 13.58 11.69
CA ALA A 136 -6.95 12.36 12.31
C ALA A 136 -5.68 11.85 11.61
N LEU A 137 -5.67 11.79 10.27
CA LEU A 137 -4.50 11.43 9.47
C LEU A 137 -3.33 12.37 9.79
N ARG A 138 -3.55 13.68 9.78
CA ARG A 138 -2.51 14.67 10.06
C ARG A 138 -1.92 14.48 11.45
N GLY A 139 -2.76 14.25 12.46
CA GLY A 139 -2.31 13.99 13.83
C GLY A 139 -1.52 12.68 13.94
N LEU A 140 -1.99 11.63 13.26
CA LEU A 140 -1.32 10.33 13.23
C LEU A 140 0.02 10.38 12.52
N VAL A 141 0.09 11.04 11.36
CA VAL A 141 1.33 11.29 10.64
C VAL A 141 2.27 12.11 11.52
N ALA A 142 1.84 13.23 12.09
CA ALA A 142 2.73 14.05 12.93
C ALA A 142 3.32 13.29 14.14
N THR A 143 2.60 12.32 14.69
CA THR A 143 3.03 11.56 15.87
C THR A 143 3.82 10.29 15.53
N GLN A 144 3.43 9.58 14.47
CA GLN A 144 3.96 8.26 14.12
C GLN A 144 4.87 8.27 12.87
N LEU A 145 5.02 9.40 12.18
CA LEU A 145 5.90 9.52 11.00
C LEU A 145 7.34 9.03 11.26
N PRO A 146 7.99 9.29 12.42
CA PRO A 146 9.33 8.76 12.66
C PRO A 146 9.37 7.23 12.67
N HIS A 147 8.34 6.60 13.24
CA HIS A 147 8.23 5.14 13.28
C HIS A 147 7.92 4.58 11.90
N PHE A 148 7.03 5.24 11.16
CA PHE A 148 6.70 4.90 9.79
C PHE A 148 7.93 4.98 8.86
N MET A 149 8.70 6.08 8.95
CA MET A 149 9.92 6.27 8.18
C MET A 149 11.00 5.24 8.56
N SER A 150 11.12 4.89 9.84
CA SER A 150 12.05 3.85 10.29
C SER A 150 11.67 2.47 9.72
N MET A 151 10.39 2.08 9.82
CA MET A 151 9.91 0.81 9.27
C MET A 151 10.03 0.77 7.75
N SER A 152 9.67 1.86 7.07
CA SER A 152 9.79 2.00 5.62
C SER A 152 11.26 1.92 5.18
N LEU A 153 12.18 2.57 5.90
CA LEU A 153 13.62 2.47 5.64
C LEU A 153 14.15 1.05 5.87
N CYS A 154 13.70 0.37 6.92
CA CYS A 154 14.07 -1.04 7.16
C CYS A 154 13.54 -1.95 6.04
N ALA A 155 12.30 -1.76 5.59
CA ALA A 155 11.73 -2.50 4.47
C ALA A 155 12.49 -2.21 3.16
N HIS A 156 12.83 -0.95 2.88
CA HIS A 156 13.66 -0.56 1.74
C HIS A 156 15.04 -1.19 1.81
N ALA A 157 15.71 -1.12 2.97
CA ALA A 157 17.02 -1.71 3.16
C ALA A 157 16.98 -3.23 2.97
N TYR A 158 15.92 -3.89 3.45
CA TYR A 158 15.69 -5.31 3.22
C TYR A 158 15.46 -5.63 1.75
N PHE A 159 14.62 -4.86 1.06
CA PHE A 159 14.34 -5.02 -0.36
C PHE A 159 15.60 -4.82 -1.20
N LEU A 160 16.36 -3.75 -0.97
CA LEU A 160 17.65 -3.50 -1.62
C LEU A 160 18.67 -4.59 -1.31
N ALA A 161 18.72 -5.12 -0.08
CA ALA A 161 19.59 -6.24 0.28
C ALA A 161 19.18 -7.53 -0.45
N MET A 162 17.89 -7.79 -0.60
CA MET A 162 17.36 -8.92 -1.37
C MET A 162 17.68 -8.77 -2.85
N MET A 163 17.46 -7.58 -3.42
CA MET A 163 17.85 -7.25 -4.78
C MET A 163 19.35 -7.43 -4.99
N HIS A 164 20.20 -6.94 -4.08
CA HIS A 164 21.65 -7.11 -4.17
C HIS A 164 22.08 -8.58 -4.02
N SER A 165 21.47 -9.34 -3.12
CA SER A 165 21.84 -10.74 -2.86
C SER A 165 21.36 -11.69 -3.96
N HIS A 166 20.19 -11.43 -4.54
CA HIS A 166 19.60 -12.27 -5.60
C HIS A 166 19.92 -11.79 -7.02
N ALA A 167 20.29 -10.52 -7.22
CA ALA A 167 20.72 -9.97 -8.51
C ALA A 167 22.24 -9.76 -8.63
N GLY A 168 23.01 -9.83 -7.53
CA GLY A 168 24.45 -9.59 -7.51
C GLY A 168 25.34 -10.83 -7.56
N MET A 169 24.80 -12.04 -7.41
CA MET A 169 25.56 -13.27 -7.63
C MET A 169 25.08 -13.96 -8.90
N ASP A 170 25.79 -13.69 -9.99
CA ASP A 170 25.84 -14.63 -11.10
C ASP A 170 26.42 -15.96 -10.58
N MET A 171 25.53 -16.88 -10.19
CA MET A 171 25.88 -18.24 -9.79
C MET A 171 26.04 -19.15 -11.04
N SER A 172 26.09 -18.58 -12.24
CA SER A 172 26.55 -19.33 -13.41
C SER A 172 28.06 -19.55 -13.29
N PHE A 173 28.42 -20.68 -12.70
CA PHE A 173 29.75 -21.26 -12.88
C PHE A 173 29.87 -21.64 -14.37
N ARG A 174 30.31 -20.69 -15.20
CA ARG A 174 30.86 -20.98 -16.53
C ARG A 174 32.36 -21.25 -16.43
#